data_AF-A0A0B0N9I4-F1
#
_entry.id   AF-A0A0B0N9I4-F1
#
_cell.length_a   1.000
_cell.length_b   1.000
_cell.length_c   1.000
_cell.angle_alpha   90.00
_cell.angle_beta   90.00
_cell.angle_gamma   90.00
#
_symmetry.space_group_name_H-M   'P 1'
#
loop_
_entity.id
_entity.type
_entity.pdbx_description
1 polymer ?
#
loop_
_entity_poly.entity_id
_entity_poly.type
_entity_poly.pdbx_seq_one_letter_code
_entity_poly.pdbx_strand_id
1 'polypeptide(L)'
;MAMVKCGMRGHLGPACNAVGYVDREILGINHLYKSPAWQHLKACTLSSPRSGPFREDAPGWCHANFEPEGLLSSISAILSGTIGIHYGHVLMHFKGHSQRLKQWVSMAIGLLVLAFLLHFSHAIPINKQLYTISYVCLTAGAAGVVFSGFYILVLKKWILPLILHIRMQIYSLLSIFVSLFAYCFRKNKQIDVWGLRTPFLFLEWIGMNSMLIFVLGAQGILAAFINGWYYNKPDKTLVTWIQTHIFIDAWHSRNLGTLLYVIFAEITFYGVLAGILHKLGMYWKL
;
A
#
# COMPACT_ATOMS: atom_id res chain seq x y z
N MET A 1 -19.96 -28.79 2.01
CA MET A 1 -18.82 -27.85 2.10
C MET A 1 -17.68 -28.45 1.30
N ALA A 2 -17.27 -27.83 0.19
CA ALA A 2 -16.27 -28.43 -0.70
C ALA A 2 -14.86 -28.25 -0.12
N MET A 3 -14.30 -29.31 0.44
CA MET A 3 -12.87 -29.37 0.78
C MET A 3 -12.10 -29.43 -0.54
N VAL A 4 -11.40 -28.34 -0.89
CA VAL A 4 -10.54 -28.34 -2.08
C VAL A 4 -9.35 -29.25 -1.80
N LYS A 5 -9.39 -30.47 -2.38
CA LYS A 5 -8.24 -31.36 -2.41
C LYS A 5 -7.23 -30.80 -3.40
N CYS A 6 -6.27 -30.02 -2.88
CA CYS A 6 -5.11 -29.62 -3.65
C CYS A 6 -4.28 -30.87 -3.97
N GLY A 7 -4.41 -31.36 -5.19
CA GLY A 7 -3.61 -32.48 -5.68
C GLY A 7 -2.15 -32.03 -5.78
N MET A 8 -1.27 -32.74 -5.07
CA MET A 8 0.19 -32.65 -5.09
C MET A 8 0.84 -31.52 -4.26
N ARG A 9 1.87 -31.90 -3.49
CA ARG A 9 2.81 -30.98 -2.82
C ARG A 9 3.54 -30.14 -3.89
N GLY A 10 3.73 -28.85 -3.63
CA GLY A 10 4.54 -27.97 -4.48
C GLY A 10 3.77 -27.18 -5.56
N HIS A 11 2.44 -27.20 -5.57
CA HIS A 11 1.66 -26.37 -6.50
C HIS A 11 1.80 -24.87 -6.17
N LEU A 12 2.30 -24.07 -7.11
CA LEU A 12 2.41 -22.62 -7.00
C LEU A 12 1.14 -21.87 -7.45
N GLY A 13 0.04 -22.62 -7.65
CA GLY A 13 -1.24 -22.06 -8.09
C GLY A 13 -1.87 -21.12 -7.07
N PRO A 14 -2.82 -20.25 -7.47
CA PRO A 14 -3.38 -19.20 -6.60
C PRO A 14 -4.02 -19.74 -5.32
N ALA A 15 -4.65 -20.91 -5.40
CA ALA A 15 -5.44 -21.52 -4.33
C ALA A 15 -4.72 -22.64 -3.56
N CYS A 16 -3.77 -23.33 -4.20
CA CYS A 16 -3.15 -24.56 -3.70
C CYS A 16 -1.68 -24.40 -3.32
N ASN A 17 -1.27 -23.17 -3.01
CA ASN A 17 0.07 -22.87 -2.53
C ASN A 17 0.21 -23.10 -1.01
N ALA A 18 1.46 -23.11 -0.55
CA ALA A 18 1.82 -23.31 0.84
C ALA A 18 1.19 -22.28 1.80
N VAL A 19 1.01 -21.02 1.35
CA VAL A 19 0.38 -19.98 2.17
C VAL A 19 -1.08 -20.33 2.45
N GLY A 20 -1.85 -20.64 1.40
CA GLY A 20 -3.22 -21.08 1.56
C GLY A 20 -3.36 -22.38 2.34
N TYR A 21 -2.35 -23.25 2.34
CA TYR A 21 -2.33 -24.43 3.21
C TYR A 21 -2.18 -24.02 4.69
N VAL A 22 -1.17 -23.22 5.01
CA VAL A 22 -0.90 -22.74 6.37
C VAL A 22 -2.09 -21.96 6.93
N ASP A 23 -2.69 -21.07 6.14
CA ASP A 23 -3.85 -20.28 6.57
C ASP A 23 -5.08 -21.19 6.84
N ARG A 24 -5.28 -22.26 6.05
CA ARG A 24 -6.38 -23.22 6.27
C ARG A 24 -6.21 -24.04 7.53
N GLU A 25 -4.98 -24.45 7.84
CA GLU A 25 -4.66 -25.23 9.03
C GLU A 25 -4.72 -24.37 10.31
N ILE A 26 -4.18 -23.15 10.27
CA ILE A 26 -4.08 -22.30 11.47
C ILE A 26 -5.36 -21.52 11.72
N LEU A 27 -5.89 -20.83 10.71
CA LEU A 27 -7.08 -19.97 10.86
C LEU A 27 -8.37 -20.78 10.76
N GLY A 28 -8.33 -21.95 10.12
CA GLY A 28 -9.50 -22.79 9.88
C GLY A 28 -10.32 -22.35 8.66
N ILE A 29 -10.97 -23.32 8.01
CA ILE A 29 -11.72 -23.09 6.76
C ILE A 29 -12.93 -22.15 6.88
N ASN A 30 -13.44 -21.97 8.10
CA ASN A 30 -14.59 -21.11 8.39
C ASN A 30 -14.22 -19.63 8.44
N HIS A 31 -12.94 -19.31 8.69
CA HIS A 31 -12.46 -17.94 8.80
C HIS A 31 -11.94 -17.37 7.47
N LEU A 32 -11.76 -18.21 6.45
CA LEU A 32 -11.28 -17.79 5.12
C LEU A 32 -12.42 -17.19 4.29
N TYR A 33 -12.11 -16.19 3.46
CA TYR A 33 -13.09 -15.62 2.54
C TYR A 33 -13.53 -16.64 1.48
N LYS A 34 -14.86 -16.74 1.32
CA LYS A 34 -15.51 -17.58 0.30
C LYS A 34 -15.41 -17.00 -1.12
N SER A 35 -15.06 -15.72 -1.24
CA SER A 35 -14.87 -15.03 -2.52
C SER A 35 -13.40 -14.74 -2.78
N PRO A 36 -12.61 -15.74 -3.22
CA PRO A 36 -11.17 -15.61 -3.34
C PRO A 36 -10.75 -14.58 -4.40
N ALA A 37 -9.51 -14.10 -4.27
CA ALA A 37 -9.03 -13.03 -5.12
C ALA A 37 -8.97 -13.41 -6.61
N TRP A 38 -8.75 -14.69 -6.93
CA TRP A 38 -8.57 -15.22 -8.28
C TRP A 38 -9.86 -15.49 -9.07
N GLN A 39 -11.06 -15.21 -8.53
CA GLN A 39 -12.31 -15.44 -9.25
C GLN A 39 -12.42 -14.69 -10.60
N HIS A 40 -11.66 -13.61 -10.75
CA HIS A 40 -11.63 -12.80 -11.97
C HIS A 40 -10.68 -13.35 -13.07
N LEU A 41 -9.92 -14.41 -12.80
CA LEU A 41 -9.04 -15.03 -13.79
C LEU A 41 -9.86 -15.69 -14.91
N LYS A 42 -9.32 -15.65 -16.13
CA LYS A 42 -9.92 -16.30 -17.32
C LYS A 42 -10.18 -17.81 -17.12
N ALA A 43 -9.39 -18.45 -16.26
CA ALA A 43 -9.56 -19.85 -15.88
C ALA A 43 -10.83 -20.09 -15.04
N CYS A 44 -11.31 -19.07 -14.32
CA CYS A 44 -12.44 -19.19 -13.41
C CYS A 44 -13.74 -18.57 -13.95
N THR A 45 -13.69 -17.51 -14.77
CA THR A 45 -14.88 -16.83 -15.30
C THR A 45 -14.71 -16.36 -16.74
N LEU A 46 -15.79 -16.41 -17.53
CA LEU A 46 -15.84 -15.82 -18.88
C LEU A 46 -15.89 -14.28 -18.86
N SER A 47 -16.29 -13.68 -17.73
CA SER A 47 -16.40 -12.22 -17.58
C SER A 47 -15.08 -11.52 -17.25
N SER A 48 -13.95 -12.24 -17.32
CA SER A 48 -12.62 -11.69 -17.03
C SER A 48 -12.34 -10.45 -17.89
N PRO A 49 -11.88 -9.32 -17.31
CA PRO A 49 -11.22 -9.17 -16.00
C PRO A 49 -12.18 -8.86 -14.83
N ARG A 50 -13.49 -8.83 -15.06
CA ARG A 50 -14.49 -8.64 -13.99
C ARG A 50 -14.82 -9.98 -13.34
N SER A 51 -15.21 -9.94 -12.07
CA SER A 51 -15.81 -11.10 -11.41
C SER A 51 -17.17 -11.39 -12.05
N GLY A 52 -17.44 -12.66 -12.32
CA GLY A 52 -18.68 -13.14 -12.90
C GLY A 52 -18.98 -14.55 -12.39
N PRO A 53 -20.03 -15.21 -12.89
CA PRO A 53 -20.29 -16.61 -12.57
C PRO A 53 -19.07 -17.46 -12.93
N PHE A 54 -18.82 -18.49 -12.12
CA PHE A 54 -17.79 -19.47 -12.43
C PHE A 54 -18.18 -20.22 -13.70
N ARG A 55 -17.18 -20.57 -14.51
CA ARG A 55 -17.40 -21.44 -15.65
C ARG A 55 -17.79 -22.84 -15.18
N GLU A 56 -18.59 -23.54 -15.95
CA GLU A 56 -18.94 -24.95 -15.66
C GLU A 56 -17.72 -25.87 -15.71
N ASP A 57 -16.73 -25.54 -16.54
CA ASP A 57 -15.43 -26.22 -16.67
C ASP A 57 -14.34 -25.64 -15.75
N ALA A 58 -14.70 -24.78 -14.78
CA ALA A 58 -13.71 -24.15 -13.92
C ALA A 58 -12.99 -25.19 -13.04
N PRO A 59 -11.64 -25.12 -12.94
CA PRO A 59 -10.90 -26.06 -12.10
C PRO A 59 -11.26 -25.87 -10.62
N GLY A 60 -11.30 -26.95 -9.84
CA GLY A 60 -11.79 -26.94 -8.45
C GLY A 60 -11.08 -25.96 -7.52
N TRP A 61 -9.85 -25.55 -7.83
CA TRP A 61 -9.10 -24.54 -7.10
C TRP A 61 -9.69 -23.12 -7.24
N CYS A 62 -10.50 -22.84 -8.27
CA CYS A 62 -11.24 -21.58 -8.41
C CYS A 62 -12.24 -21.35 -7.26
N HIS A 63 -12.74 -22.42 -6.65
CA HIS A 63 -13.69 -22.39 -5.53
C HIS A 63 -13.02 -22.39 -4.15
N ALA A 64 -11.69 -22.43 -4.10
CA ALA A 64 -10.99 -22.52 -2.83
C ALA A 64 -11.08 -21.20 -2.04
N ASN A 65 -11.53 -21.28 -0.78
CA ASN A 65 -11.50 -20.12 0.11
C ASN A 65 -10.05 -19.62 0.29
N PHE A 66 -9.89 -18.32 0.46
CA PHE A 66 -8.57 -17.66 0.55
C PHE A 66 -8.59 -16.49 1.51
N GLU A 67 -7.49 -16.32 2.22
CA GLU A 67 -7.25 -15.12 3.02
C GLU A 67 -6.23 -14.23 2.30
N PRO A 68 -6.65 -13.09 1.72
CA PRO A 68 -5.73 -12.13 1.11
C PRO A 68 -4.73 -11.53 2.11
N GLU A 69 -5.05 -11.54 3.40
CA GLU A 69 -4.23 -11.01 4.50
C GLU A 69 -3.84 -12.13 5.48
N GLY A 70 -3.43 -13.27 4.93
CA GLY A 70 -3.02 -14.44 5.68
C GLY A 70 -1.83 -14.19 6.60
N LEU A 71 -1.49 -15.19 7.40
CA LEU A 71 -0.48 -15.04 8.46
C LEU A 71 0.92 -14.79 7.88
N LEU A 72 1.25 -15.47 6.78
CA LEU A 72 2.53 -15.30 6.10
C LEU A 72 2.63 -13.98 5.32
N SER A 73 1.55 -13.52 4.68
CA SER A 73 1.52 -12.19 4.04
C SER A 73 1.64 -11.07 5.07
N SER A 74 1.06 -11.23 6.26
CA SER A 74 1.22 -10.29 7.38
C SER A 74 2.67 -10.18 7.84
N ILE A 75 3.41 -11.30 7.90
CA ILE A 75 4.84 -11.28 8.23
C ILE A 75 5.64 -10.54 7.15
N SER A 76 5.39 -10.86 5.87
CA SER A 76 6.03 -10.19 4.75
C SER A 76 5.73 -8.68 4.70
N ALA A 77 4.52 -8.28 5.10
CA ALA A 77 4.12 -6.89 5.27
C ALA A 77 4.89 -6.17 6.37
N ILE A 78 5.00 -6.78 7.55
CA ILE A 78 5.80 -6.24 8.65
C ILE A 78 7.26 -6.07 8.21
N LEU A 79 7.83 -7.05 7.51
CA LEU A 79 9.18 -6.97 6.95
C LEU A 79 9.34 -5.80 5.98
N SER A 80 8.39 -5.59 5.07
CA SER A 80 8.42 -4.44 4.16
C SER A 80 8.39 -3.12 4.94
N GLY A 81 7.55 -3.04 5.98
CA GLY A 81 7.45 -1.90 6.89
C GLY A 81 8.75 -1.62 7.65
N THR A 82 9.39 -2.64 8.20
CA THR A 82 10.65 -2.46 8.93
C THR A 82 11.79 -2.04 8.02
N ILE A 83 11.85 -2.58 6.79
CA ILE A 83 12.85 -2.18 5.78
C ILE A 83 12.74 -0.68 5.50
N GLY A 84 11.56 -0.15 5.22
CA GLY A 84 11.49 1.29 4.98
C GLY A 84 11.83 2.11 6.24
N ILE A 85 11.48 1.66 7.45
CA ILE A 85 11.80 2.36 8.72
C ILE A 85 13.30 2.49 8.82
N HIS A 86 14.03 1.46 8.42
CA HIS A 86 15.47 1.53 8.30
C HIS A 86 15.93 2.62 7.31
N TYR A 87 15.36 2.71 6.09
CA TYR A 87 15.67 3.79 5.14
C TYR A 87 15.44 5.19 5.74
N GLY A 88 14.30 5.39 6.42
CA GLY A 88 13.96 6.65 7.11
C GLY A 88 14.86 6.95 8.32
N HIS A 89 15.24 5.92 9.08
CA HIS A 89 16.16 6.05 10.20
C HIS A 89 17.55 6.50 9.72
N VAL A 90 18.06 5.91 8.63
CA VAL A 90 19.34 6.30 8.02
C VAL A 90 19.32 7.77 7.57
N LEU A 91 18.20 8.24 7.02
CA LEU A 91 18.02 9.64 6.62
C LEU A 91 18.18 10.61 7.80
N MET A 92 17.55 10.29 8.93
CA MET A 92 17.49 11.16 10.10
C MET A 92 18.79 11.13 10.91
N HIS A 93 19.38 9.94 11.05
CA HIS A 93 20.54 9.70 11.91
C HIS A 93 21.86 10.16 11.27
N PHE A 94 22.13 9.74 10.03
CA PHE A 94 23.37 10.12 9.35
C PHE A 94 23.24 11.52 8.75
N LYS A 95 24.24 12.38 8.94
CA LYS A 95 24.24 13.74 8.35
C LYS A 95 24.97 13.81 7.00
N GLY A 96 25.99 12.97 6.80
CA GLY A 96 26.77 12.93 5.56
C GLY A 96 26.03 12.30 4.38
N HIS A 97 25.99 12.99 3.23
CA HIS A 97 25.30 12.50 2.02
C HIS A 97 25.86 11.18 1.50
N SER A 98 27.18 11.03 1.45
CA SER A 98 27.83 9.80 1.01
C SER A 98 27.55 8.62 1.94
N GLN A 99 27.45 8.85 3.24
CA GLN A 99 27.16 7.81 4.22
C GLN A 99 25.72 7.31 4.11
N ARG A 100 24.75 8.22 3.89
CA ARG A 100 23.35 7.85 3.61
C ARG A 100 23.24 6.99 2.36
N LEU A 101 23.85 7.44 1.25
CA LEU A 101 23.84 6.71 -0.01
C LEU A 101 24.50 5.35 0.12
N LYS A 102 25.62 5.26 0.85
CA LYS A 102 26.30 3.98 1.09
C LYS A 102 25.37 2.97 1.75
N GLN A 103 24.68 3.37 2.83
CA GLN A 103 23.76 2.50 3.57
C GLN A 103 22.52 2.09 2.74
N TRP A 104 21.91 3.05 2.03
CA TRP A 104 20.73 2.76 1.21
C TRP A 104 21.05 1.88 0.00
N VAL A 105 22.14 2.17 -0.70
CA VAL A 105 22.58 1.40 -1.87
C VAL A 105 23.06 0.01 -1.44
N SER A 106 23.79 -0.12 -0.33
CA SER A 106 24.21 -1.44 0.16
C SER A 106 23.01 -2.31 0.53
N MET A 107 22.03 -1.75 1.23
CA MET A 107 20.79 -2.46 1.57
C MET A 107 19.99 -2.82 0.30
N ALA A 108 19.87 -1.88 -0.63
CA ALA A 108 19.12 -2.08 -1.87
C ALA A 108 19.72 -3.21 -2.72
N ILE A 109 21.04 -3.21 -2.90
CA ILE A 109 21.76 -4.26 -3.63
C ILE A 109 21.62 -5.59 -2.90
N GLY A 110 21.79 -5.63 -1.58
CA GLY A 110 21.62 -6.86 -0.79
C GLY A 110 20.22 -7.48 -0.94
N LEU A 111 19.18 -6.65 -0.91
CA LEU A 111 17.79 -7.07 -1.10
C LEU A 111 17.53 -7.54 -2.54
N LEU A 112 18.06 -6.85 -3.56
CA LEU A 112 17.93 -7.28 -4.95
C LEU A 112 18.62 -8.62 -5.19
N VAL A 113 19.84 -8.80 -4.68
CA VAL A 113 20.56 -10.07 -4.76
C VAL A 113 19.78 -11.18 -4.06
N LEU A 114 19.28 -10.95 -2.85
CA LEU A 114 18.45 -11.92 -2.14
C LEU A 114 17.19 -12.29 -2.92
N ALA A 115 16.52 -11.30 -3.53
CA ALA A 115 15.32 -11.54 -4.34
C ALA A 115 15.62 -12.42 -5.56
N PHE A 116 16.69 -12.12 -6.28
CA PHE A 116 17.11 -12.91 -7.43
C PHE A 116 17.55 -14.32 -7.02
N LEU A 117 18.32 -14.46 -5.95
CA LEU A 117 18.72 -15.77 -5.43
C LEU A 117 17.50 -16.62 -5.08
N LEU A 118 16.52 -16.06 -4.35
CA LEU A 118 15.28 -16.77 -4.01
C LEU A 118 14.45 -17.16 -5.24
N HIS A 119 14.43 -16.31 -6.27
CA HIS A 119 13.68 -16.57 -7.49
C HIS A 119 14.34 -17.63 -8.38
N PHE A 120 15.65 -17.48 -8.64
CA PHE A 120 16.39 -18.35 -9.56
C PHE A 120 16.79 -19.70 -8.93
N SER A 121 16.91 -19.78 -7.60
CA SER A 121 17.08 -21.08 -6.91
C SER A 121 15.79 -21.92 -6.87
N HIS A 122 14.69 -21.42 -7.47
CA HIS A 122 13.35 -22.00 -7.40
C HIS A 122 12.81 -22.18 -5.96
N ALA A 123 13.44 -21.55 -4.96
CA ALA A 123 13.00 -21.63 -3.56
C ALA A 123 11.66 -20.91 -3.35
N ILE A 124 11.56 -19.65 -3.78
CA ILE A 124 10.34 -18.84 -3.61
C ILE A 124 10.13 -17.97 -4.86
N PRO A 125 9.15 -18.29 -5.73
CA PRO A 125 8.87 -17.47 -6.90
C PRO A 125 8.33 -16.09 -6.51
N ILE A 126 8.60 -15.10 -7.35
CA ILE A 126 8.09 -13.75 -7.17
C ILE A 126 6.57 -13.80 -7.43
N ASN A 127 5.77 -13.57 -6.39
CA ASN A 127 4.32 -13.57 -6.51
C ASN A 127 3.70 -12.41 -5.73
N LYS A 128 3.07 -11.50 -6.48
CA LYS A 128 2.41 -10.31 -5.95
C LYS A 128 1.18 -10.61 -5.10
N GLN A 129 0.38 -11.62 -5.48
CA GLN A 129 -0.88 -11.94 -4.79
C GLN A 129 -0.62 -12.55 -3.40
N LEU A 130 0.49 -13.28 -3.28
CA LEU A 130 0.92 -13.93 -2.05
C LEU A 130 1.88 -13.08 -1.23
N TYR A 131 2.22 -11.89 -1.72
CA TYR A 131 3.17 -10.97 -1.10
C TYR A 131 4.46 -11.68 -0.65
N THR A 132 5.02 -12.52 -1.53
CA THR A 132 6.13 -13.42 -1.17
C THR A 132 7.39 -12.67 -0.75
N ILE A 133 8.25 -13.30 0.07
CA ILE A 133 9.50 -12.69 0.52
C ILE A 133 10.39 -12.27 -0.66
N SER A 134 10.47 -13.08 -1.73
CA SER A 134 11.21 -12.70 -2.94
C SER A 134 10.62 -11.46 -3.63
N TYR A 135 9.30 -11.32 -3.66
CA TYR A 135 8.63 -10.11 -4.15
C TYR A 135 8.90 -8.89 -3.26
N VAL A 136 8.85 -9.05 -1.93
CA VAL A 136 9.17 -7.97 -0.97
C VAL A 136 10.61 -7.49 -1.13
N CYS A 137 11.58 -8.40 -1.17
CA CYS A 137 12.99 -8.06 -1.37
C CYS A 137 13.21 -7.36 -2.72
N LEU A 138 12.57 -7.82 -3.79
CA LEU A 138 12.70 -7.21 -5.12
C LEU A 138 12.17 -5.78 -5.13
N THR A 139 10.94 -5.59 -4.63
CA THR A 139 10.27 -4.29 -4.65
C THR A 139 10.93 -3.29 -3.70
N ALA A 140 11.32 -3.72 -2.50
CA ALA A 140 12.03 -2.88 -1.54
C ALA A 140 13.44 -2.50 -2.03
N GLY A 141 14.17 -3.45 -2.63
CA GLY A 141 15.48 -3.17 -3.24
C GLY A 141 15.39 -2.19 -4.41
N ALA A 142 14.45 -2.41 -5.33
CA ALA A 142 14.21 -1.48 -6.45
C ALA A 142 13.80 -0.08 -5.96
N ALA A 143 12.92 0.00 -4.96
CA ALA A 143 12.54 1.26 -4.33
C ALA A 143 13.76 1.97 -3.70
N GLY A 144 14.65 1.24 -3.04
CA GLY A 144 15.88 1.77 -2.46
C GLY A 144 16.85 2.36 -3.51
N VAL A 145 16.98 1.72 -4.68
CA VAL A 145 17.79 2.25 -5.81
C VAL A 145 17.17 3.53 -6.34
N VAL A 146 15.86 3.52 -6.62
CA VAL A 146 15.13 4.70 -7.13
C VAL A 146 15.19 5.85 -6.12
N PHE A 147 15.00 5.56 -4.84
CA PHE A 147 15.10 6.54 -3.75
C PHE A 147 16.50 7.18 -3.68
N SER A 148 17.55 6.37 -3.81
CA SER A 148 18.94 6.85 -3.86
C SER A 148 19.19 7.73 -5.08
N GLY A 149 18.65 7.35 -6.24
CA GLY A 149 18.72 8.15 -7.47
C GLY A 149 18.05 9.52 -7.33
N PHE A 150 16.82 9.55 -6.83
CA PHE A 150 16.12 10.81 -6.53
C PHE A 150 16.90 11.67 -5.55
N TYR A 151 17.46 11.09 -4.49
CA TYR A 151 18.26 11.82 -3.51
C TYR A 151 19.50 12.51 -4.13
N ILE A 152 20.21 11.84 -5.05
CA ILE A 152 21.35 12.43 -5.78
C ILE A 152 20.87 13.57 -6.70
N LEU A 153 19.73 13.41 -7.38
CA LEU A 153 19.15 14.45 -8.22
C LEU A 153 18.80 15.71 -7.40
N VAL A 154 18.25 15.54 -6.18
CA VAL A 154 18.02 16.67 -5.26
C VAL A 154 19.33 17.37 -4.90
N LEU A 155 20.36 16.58 -4.57
CA LEU A 155 21.65 17.09 -4.11
C LEU A 155 22.37 17.92 -5.19
N LYS A 156 22.22 17.57 -6.48
CA LYS A 156 22.82 18.29 -7.61
C LYS A 156 22.14 19.63 -7.95
N LYS A 157 21.21 20.12 -7.12
CA LYS A 157 20.38 21.34 -7.27
C LYS A 157 19.37 21.26 -8.42
N TRP A 158 18.14 20.86 -8.07
CA TRP A 158 16.90 21.62 -8.35
C TRP A 158 15.94 21.41 -7.17
N ILE A 159 15.41 22.52 -6.63
CA ILE A 159 14.18 22.61 -5.81
C ILE A 159 14.32 22.29 -4.30
N LEU A 160 14.60 23.36 -3.54
CA LEU A 160 14.42 23.48 -2.09
C LEU A 160 13.00 23.07 -1.58
N PRO A 161 11.93 23.06 -2.40
CA PRO A 161 10.67 22.38 -2.05
C PRO A 161 10.75 20.85 -1.86
N LEU A 162 11.77 20.16 -2.38
CA LEU A 162 11.90 18.69 -2.26
C LEU A 162 12.41 18.23 -0.89
N ILE A 163 13.07 19.09 -0.11
CA ILE A 163 13.53 18.74 1.25
C ILE A 163 12.34 18.62 2.22
N LEU A 164 11.25 19.36 1.97
CA LEU A 164 9.94 19.14 2.62
C LEU A 164 9.26 17.85 2.12
N HIS A 165 9.49 17.47 0.85
CA HIS A 165 9.02 16.21 0.27
C HIS A 165 9.78 14.97 0.78
N ILE A 166 11.04 15.11 1.19
CA ILE A 166 11.82 14.01 1.79
C ILE A 166 11.38 13.71 3.24
N ARG A 167 10.78 14.68 3.95
CA ARG A 167 10.04 14.39 5.20
C ARG A 167 8.82 13.48 4.97
N MET A 168 8.27 13.41 3.75
CA MET A 168 7.13 12.57 3.38
C MET A 168 7.49 11.10 3.12
N GLN A 169 8.77 10.77 2.88
CA GLN A 169 9.20 9.38 2.75
C GLN A 169 9.16 8.61 4.08
N ILE A 170 9.19 9.31 5.23
CA ILE A 170 8.96 8.69 6.54
C ILE A 170 7.48 8.29 6.72
N TYR A 171 6.54 9.01 6.07
CA TYR A 171 5.12 8.61 6.03
C TYR A 171 4.84 7.49 5.02
N SER A 172 5.75 7.23 4.07
CA SER A 172 5.72 6.03 3.21
C SER A 172 5.71 4.73 4.02
N LEU A 173 6.07 4.77 5.29
CA LEU A 173 6.09 3.60 6.17
C LEU A 173 4.85 3.42 7.01
N LEU A 174 4.28 4.55 7.45
CA LEU A 174 2.90 4.58 7.89
C LEU A 174 1.98 4.11 6.75
N SER A 175 2.38 4.31 5.50
CA SER A 175 1.66 3.88 4.31
C SER A 175 1.77 2.39 3.99
N ILE A 176 2.72 1.62 4.54
CA ILE A 176 2.66 0.14 4.48
C ILE A 176 1.61 -0.34 5.48
N PHE A 177 1.50 0.31 6.64
CA PHE A 177 0.42 0.04 7.61
C PHE A 177 -0.95 0.45 7.05
N VAL A 178 -1.06 1.61 6.37
CA VAL A 178 -2.29 2.05 5.70
C VAL A 178 -2.53 1.31 4.38
N SER A 179 -1.52 0.79 3.69
CA SER A 179 -1.70 -0.06 2.51
C SER A 179 -2.09 -1.48 2.89
N LEU A 180 -1.65 -2.01 4.03
CA LEU A 180 -2.24 -3.23 4.60
C LEU A 180 -3.64 -2.97 5.09
N PHE A 181 -3.87 -1.87 5.80
CA PHE A 181 -5.21 -1.48 6.23
C PHE A 181 -6.11 -1.27 5.00
N ALA A 182 -5.64 -0.63 3.93
CA ALA A 182 -6.39 -0.40 2.71
C ALA A 182 -6.44 -1.61 1.76
N TYR A 183 -5.49 -2.55 1.77
CA TYR A 183 -5.54 -3.80 1.00
C TYR A 183 -6.50 -4.79 1.68
N CYS A 184 -6.45 -4.88 3.01
CA CYS A 184 -7.42 -5.57 3.86
C CYS A 184 -8.83 -5.00 3.66
N PHE A 185 -8.96 -3.67 3.48
CA PHE A 185 -10.25 -3.03 3.17
C PHE A 185 -10.64 -3.06 1.68
N ARG A 186 -9.69 -3.12 0.72
CA ARG A 186 -9.96 -3.15 -0.75
C ARG A 186 -10.60 -4.47 -1.18
N LYS A 187 -10.40 -5.55 -0.42
CA LYS A 187 -11.09 -6.83 -0.61
C LYS A 187 -12.36 -6.97 0.22
N ASN A 188 -12.53 -6.17 1.27
CA ASN A 188 -13.72 -6.15 2.07
C ASN A 188 -14.80 -5.28 1.44
N LYS A 189 -15.74 -5.94 0.74
CA LYS A 189 -17.04 -5.34 0.39
C LYS A 189 -17.95 -5.15 1.62
N GLN A 190 -17.43 -5.26 2.83
CA GLN A 190 -18.23 -5.24 4.05
C GLN A 190 -17.44 -4.70 5.25
N ILE A 191 -17.47 -3.38 5.41
CA ILE A 191 -17.23 -2.73 6.71
C ILE A 191 -18.60 -2.71 7.39
N ASP A 192 -19.04 -3.86 7.90
CA ASP A 192 -20.28 -3.93 8.68
C ASP A 192 -19.91 -4.31 10.11
N VAL A 193 -19.32 -3.35 10.82
CA VAL A 193 -19.12 -3.46 12.26
C VAL A 193 -20.47 -3.16 12.89
N TRP A 194 -21.14 -4.19 13.40
CA TRP A 194 -22.39 -4.07 14.16
C TRP A 194 -23.60 -3.45 13.41
N GLY A 195 -23.69 -3.60 12.08
CA GLY A 195 -24.83 -3.06 11.31
C GLY A 195 -24.72 -1.58 10.97
N LEU A 196 -23.58 -0.94 11.26
CA LEU A 196 -23.34 0.50 11.12
C LEU A 196 -22.58 0.82 9.83
N ARG A 197 -23.08 0.36 8.67
CA ARG A 197 -22.41 0.57 7.37
C ARG A 197 -22.38 2.03 6.89
N THR A 198 -23.43 2.79 7.17
CA THR A 198 -23.64 4.16 6.63
C THR A 198 -22.55 5.18 6.99
N PRO A 199 -22.03 5.30 8.23
CA PRO A 199 -20.97 6.25 8.54
C PRO A 199 -19.61 5.90 7.91
N PHE A 200 -19.39 4.65 7.49
CA PHE A 200 -18.12 4.19 6.92
C PHE A 200 -18.09 4.14 5.39
N LEU A 201 -19.17 4.55 4.72
CA LEU A 201 -19.25 4.58 3.24
C LEU A 201 -18.14 5.42 2.59
N PHE A 202 -17.77 6.55 3.20
CA PHE A 202 -16.69 7.38 2.65
C PHE A 202 -15.32 6.67 2.73
N LEU A 203 -15.09 5.84 3.75
CA LEU A 203 -13.89 4.99 3.85
C LEU A 203 -13.90 3.90 2.78
N GLU A 204 -15.07 3.34 2.47
CA GLU A 204 -15.22 2.38 1.35
C GLU A 204 -14.83 3.03 0.02
N TRP A 205 -15.30 4.25 -0.26
CA TRP A 205 -14.93 4.99 -1.48
C TRP A 205 -13.45 5.33 -1.54
N ILE A 206 -12.86 5.76 -0.42
CA ILE A 206 -11.41 5.97 -0.29
C ILE A 206 -10.67 4.66 -0.61
N GLY A 207 -11.13 3.53 -0.08
CA GLY A 207 -10.57 2.22 -0.34
C GLY A 207 -10.64 1.83 -1.82
N MET A 208 -11.76 2.08 -2.49
CA MET A 208 -11.94 1.80 -3.92
C MET A 208 -11.06 2.66 -4.84
N ASN A 209 -10.72 3.89 -4.40
CA ASN A 209 -9.85 4.84 -5.12
C ASN A 209 -8.46 4.99 -4.49
N SER A 210 -8.05 4.01 -3.68
CA SER A 210 -6.88 4.14 -2.79
C SER A 210 -5.56 4.40 -3.51
N MET A 211 -5.38 3.99 -4.77
CA MET A 211 -4.16 4.32 -5.52
C MET A 211 -4.04 5.81 -5.83
N LEU A 212 -5.12 6.44 -6.29
CA LEU A 212 -5.11 7.87 -6.60
C LEU A 212 -4.94 8.71 -5.33
N ILE A 213 -5.64 8.34 -4.27
CA ILE A 213 -5.55 9.02 -2.98
C ILE A 213 -4.16 8.85 -2.37
N PHE A 214 -3.53 7.68 -2.56
CA PHE A 214 -2.15 7.44 -2.16
C PHE A 214 -1.17 8.36 -2.91
N VAL A 215 -1.25 8.40 -4.25
CA VAL A 215 -0.34 9.22 -5.07
C VAL A 215 -0.55 10.71 -4.80
N LEU A 216 -1.79 11.19 -4.72
CA LEU A 216 -2.06 12.62 -4.59
C LEU A 216 -1.98 13.12 -3.14
N GLY A 217 -2.52 12.34 -2.20
CA GLY A 217 -2.62 12.69 -0.78
C GLY A 217 -1.43 12.24 0.03
N ALA A 218 -1.18 10.93 0.11
CA ALA A 218 -0.15 10.40 1.00
C ALA A 218 1.27 10.82 0.60
N GLN A 219 1.52 11.10 -0.69
CA GLN A 219 2.80 11.63 -1.16
C GLN A 219 2.85 13.16 -1.16
N GLY A 220 1.75 13.83 -0.80
CA GLY A 220 1.67 15.29 -0.78
C GLY A 220 1.86 15.93 -2.15
N ILE A 221 1.70 15.18 -3.25
CA ILE A 221 1.88 15.68 -4.62
C ILE A 221 0.85 16.77 -4.91
N LEU A 222 -0.40 16.58 -4.50
CA LEU A 222 -1.44 17.59 -4.72
C LEU A 222 -1.16 18.86 -3.90
N ALA A 223 -0.76 18.71 -2.64
CA ALA A 223 -0.38 19.85 -1.80
C ALA A 223 0.86 20.57 -2.36
N ALA A 224 1.86 19.82 -2.83
CA ALA A 224 3.06 20.37 -3.48
C ALA A 224 2.74 21.08 -4.79
N PHE A 225 1.80 20.56 -5.59
CA PHE A 225 1.31 21.21 -6.80
C PHE A 225 0.58 22.52 -6.48
N ILE A 226 -0.35 22.49 -5.52
CA ILE A 226 -1.08 23.68 -5.05
C ILE A 226 -0.10 24.72 -4.50
N ASN A 227 0.86 24.32 -3.67
CA ASN A 227 1.85 25.22 -3.08
C ASN A 227 2.88 25.73 -4.11
N GLY A 228 3.26 24.89 -5.07
CA GLY A 228 4.18 25.21 -6.16
C GLY A 228 3.63 26.25 -7.15
N TRP A 229 2.31 26.47 -7.19
CA TRP A 229 1.71 27.55 -7.97
C TRP A 229 1.88 28.93 -7.31
N TYR A 230 2.08 29.00 -5.99
CA TYR A 230 2.21 30.25 -5.22
C TYR A 230 3.68 30.65 -4.97
N TYR A 231 4.51 30.56 -6.02
CA TYR A 231 5.97 30.46 -5.95
C TYR A 231 6.75 31.67 -5.40
N ASN A 232 6.10 32.72 -4.90
CA ASN A 232 6.82 33.94 -4.49
C ASN A 232 7.00 34.12 -2.97
N LYS A 233 6.24 33.43 -2.09
CA LYS A 233 6.46 33.45 -0.63
C LYS A 233 5.98 32.15 0.06
N PRO A 234 6.88 31.36 0.70
CA PRO A 234 6.54 30.06 1.32
C PRO A 234 5.60 30.16 2.54
N ASP A 235 5.43 31.36 3.07
CA ASP A 235 4.63 31.73 4.25
C ASP A 235 3.18 32.11 3.94
N LYS A 236 2.78 32.17 2.65
CA LYS A 236 1.44 32.59 2.21
C LYS A 236 0.70 31.57 1.36
N THR A 237 0.92 30.27 1.56
CA THR A 237 0.12 29.28 0.86
C THR A 237 -1.24 29.11 1.53
N LEU A 238 -2.27 28.79 0.74
CA LEU A 238 -3.62 28.55 1.26
C LEU A 238 -3.62 27.42 2.32
N VAL A 239 -2.79 26.39 2.10
CA VAL A 239 -2.65 25.26 3.02
C VAL A 239 -2.04 25.71 4.35
N THR A 240 -0.95 26.49 4.33
CA THR A 240 -0.35 27.00 5.57
C THR A 240 -1.29 27.97 6.28
N TRP A 241 -2.01 28.81 5.54
CA TRP A 241 -2.98 29.72 6.13
C TRP A 241 -4.11 28.97 6.85
N ILE A 242 -4.72 27.97 6.19
CA ILE A 242 -5.78 27.12 6.78
C ILE A 242 -5.25 26.40 8.03
N GLN A 243 -4.09 25.75 7.92
CA GLN A 243 -3.52 24.99 9.03
C GLN A 243 -3.23 25.91 10.23
N THR A 244 -2.65 27.09 10.00
CA THR A 244 -2.30 28.02 11.07
C THR A 244 -3.55 28.64 11.70
N HIS A 245 -4.42 29.26 10.89
CA HIS A 245 -5.52 30.08 11.43
C HIS A 245 -6.74 29.26 11.87
N ILE A 246 -7.05 28.15 11.19
CA ILE A 246 -8.26 27.36 11.48
C ILE A 246 -7.97 26.30 12.55
N PHE A 247 -6.79 25.68 12.53
CA PHE A 247 -6.49 24.54 13.41
C PHE A 247 -5.48 24.85 14.51
N ILE A 248 -4.36 25.52 14.22
CA ILE A 248 -3.31 25.78 15.23
C ILE A 248 -3.75 26.90 16.19
N ASP A 249 -4.24 28.02 15.67
CA ASP A 249 -4.62 29.17 16.49
C ASP A 249 -5.87 28.89 17.34
N ALA A 250 -6.84 28.14 16.79
CA ALA A 250 -8.04 27.76 17.54
C ALA A 250 -7.75 26.79 18.70
N TRP A 251 -6.77 25.88 18.58
CA TRP A 251 -6.41 24.92 19.62
C TRP A 251 -5.15 25.28 20.41
N HIS A 252 -4.51 26.42 20.13
CA HIS A 252 -3.30 26.92 20.79
C HIS A 252 -2.14 25.89 20.88
N SER A 253 -2.13 24.90 19.99
CA SER A 253 -1.18 23.79 20.03
C SER A 253 -0.83 23.35 18.62
N ARG A 254 0.46 23.39 18.31
CA ARG A 254 0.97 23.04 16.97
C ARG A 254 0.75 21.57 16.65
N ASN A 255 0.95 20.68 17.62
CA ASN A 255 0.82 19.23 17.43
C ASN A 255 -0.66 18.84 17.25
N LEU A 256 -1.54 19.35 18.13
CA LEU A 256 -2.97 19.07 18.07
C LEU A 256 -3.62 19.70 16.83
N GLY A 257 -3.29 20.95 16.51
CA GLY A 257 -3.78 21.63 15.31
C GLY A 257 -3.36 20.91 14.02
N THR A 258 -2.10 20.44 13.94
CA THR A 258 -1.66 19.64 12.79
C THR A 258 -2.39 18.31 12.69
N LEU A 259 -2.61 17.61 13.81
CA LEU A 259 -3.37 16.36 13.84
C LEU A 259 -4.83 16.57 13.38
N LEU A 260 -5.50 17.60 13.91
CA LEU A 260 -6.87 17.93 13.56
C LEU A 260 -7.01 18.35 12.09
N TYR A 261 -6.03 19.08 11.54
CA TYR A 261 -5.99 19.39 10.12
C TYR A 261 -5.95 18.12 9.26
N VAL A 262 -5.09 17.16 9.58
CA VAL A 262 -5.04 15.87 8.84
C VAL A 262 -6.38 15.14 8.96
N ILE A 263 -6.95 15.04 10.17
CA ILE A 263 -8.18 14.28 10.41
C ILE A 263 -9.39 14.93 9.73
N PHE A 264 -9.56 16.24 9.86
CA PHE A 264 -10.79 16.92 9.46
C PHE A 264 -10.71 17.59 8.09
N ALA A 265 -9.54 18.09 7.66
CA ALA A 265 -9.39 18.72 6.35
C ALA A 265 -8.94 17.70 5.30
N GLU A 266 -7.83 16.98 5.54
CA GLU A 266 -7.28 16.08 4.51
C GLU A 266 -8.13 14.83 4.29
N ILE A 267 -8.48 14.08 5.35
CA ILE A 267 -9.29 12.86 5.20
C ILE A 267 -10.65 13.19 4.57
N THR A 268 -11.32 14.26 5.02
CA THR A 268 -12.60 14.69 4.45
C THR A 268 -12.46 15.10 2.99
N PHE A 269 -11.45 15.89 2.64
CA PHE A 269 -11.19 16.29 1.26
C PHE A 269 -11.02 15.07 0.34
N TYR A 270 -10.19 14.10 0.73
CA TYR A 270 -9.99 12.88 -0.05
C TYR A 270 -11.22 11.96 -0.04
N GLY A 271 -12.01 11.95 1.04
CA GLY A 271 -13.29 11.23 1.10
C GLY A 271 -14.32 11.77 0.11
N VAL A 272 -14.44 13.10 0.02
CA VAL A 272 -15.31 13.76 -0.96
C VAL A 272 -14.82 13.51 -2.38
N LEU A 273 -13.51 13.69 -2.64
CA LEU A 273 -12.92 13.41 -3.94
C LEU A 273 -13.15 11.95 -4.38
N ALA A 274 -12.96 11.00 -3.46
CA ALA A 274 -13.22 9.58 -3.70
C ALA A 274 -14.70 9.29 -4.01
N GLY A 275 -15.62 9.95 -3.29
CA GLY A 275 -17.06 9.84 -3.54
C GLY A 275 -17.46 10.39 -4.92
N ILE A 276 -16.88 11.52 -5.34
CA ILE A 276 -17.09 12.08 -6.69
C ILE A 276 -16.57 11.11 -7.75
N LEU A 277 -15.34 10.60 -7.59
CA LEU A 277 -14.75 9.61 -8.51
C LEU A 277 -15.60 8.33 -8.60
N HIS A 278 -16.10 7.85 -7.46
CA HIS A 278 -17.00 6.70 -7.40
C HIS A 278 -18.30 6.96 -8.18
N LYS A 279 -18.93 8.14 -8.01
CA LYS A 279 -20.13 8.54 -8.76
C LYS A 279 -19.86 8.65 -10.27
N LEU A 280 -18.65 9.05 -10.66
CA LEU A 280 -18.20 9.11 -12.05
C LEU A 280 -17.77 7.74 -12.61
N GLY A 281 -17.74 6.68 -11.79
CA GLY A 281 -17.31 5.34 -12.20
C GLY A 281 -15.82 5.24 -12.53
N MET A 282 -15.02 6.25 -12.16
CA MET A 282 -13.58 6.29 -12.43
C MET A 282 -12.83 5.66 -11.26
N TYR A 283 -12.08 4.60 -11.56
CA TYR A 283 -11.27 3.90 -10.57
C TYR A 283 -9.85 3.75 -11.12
N TRP A 284 -8.88 4.32 -10.42
CA TRP A 284 -7.48 4.12 -10.75
C TRP A 284 -7.01 2.77 -10.19
N LYS A 285 -6.94 1.77 -11.09
CA LYS A 285 -6.55 0.39 -10.78
C LYS A 285 -5.12 0.14 -11.25
N LEU A 286 -4.39 -0.69 -10.49
CA LEU A 286 -3.11 -1.29 -10.90
C LEU A 286 -3.34 -2.63 -11.60
#